data_AF-A0A370WY36-F1
#
_entry.id   AF-A0A370WY36-F1
#
_cell.length_a   1.000
_cell.length_b   1.000
_cell.length_c   1.000
_cell.angle_alpha   90.00
_cell.angle_beta   90.00
_cell.angle_gamma   90.00
#
_symmetry.space_group_name_H-M   'P 1'
#
loop_
_entity.id
_entity.type
_entity.pdbx_description
1 polymer ?
#
loop_
_entity_poly.entity_id
_entity_poly.type
_entity_poly.pdbx_seq_one_letter_code
_entity_poly.pdbx_strand_id
1 'polypeptide(L)'
;MANNSENSNPTSQLNELRASKDIFLRTERYPRPPYSEATYYIYEKSGVVICTKMEVCNKYGDCESQYKQGVYKDPEDAQAGAPYGATSPVLIPKEKLMKHTCLNKFSLVSSP
;
A
#
# COMPACT_ATOMS: atom_id res chain seq x y z
N MET A 1 -1.63 -48.43 9.85
CA MET A 1 -2.70 -47.43 9.61
C MET A 1 -2.95 -46.67 10.89
N ALA A 2 -2.86 -45.33 10.86
CA ALA A 2 -3.71 -44.38 11.60
C ALA A 2 -3.17 -42.96 11.33
N ASN A 3 -3.85 -42.26 10.42
CA ASN A 3 -3.56 -40.87 10.08
C ASN A 3 -4.24 -39.97 11.11
N ASN A 4 -3.48 -39.16 11.86
CA ASN A 4 -4.06 -38.10 12.67
C ASN A 4 -4.28 -36.87 11.80
N SER A 5 -5.52 -36.74 11.32
CA SER A 5 -6.05 -35.52 10.71
C SER A 5 -6.48 -34.59 11.84
N GLU A 6 -5.65 -33.61 12.19
CA GLU A 6 -6.04 -32.54 13.09
C GLU A 6 -6.93 -31.53 12.33
N ASN A 7 -8.22 -31.58 12.69
CA ASN A 7 -9.27 -30.64 12.32
C ASN A 7 -8.84 -29.19 12.59
N SER A 8 -8.48 -28.47 11.53
CA SER A 8 -8.38 -27.01 11.57
C SER A 8 -9.78 -26.43 11.33
N ASN A 9 -10.34 -25.82 12.39
CA ASN A 9 -11.63 -25.15 12.36
C ASN A 9 -11.64 -24.01 11.32
N PRO A 10 -12.46 -24.06 10.25
CA PRO A 10 -12.42 -23.11 9.13
C PRO A 10 -12.80 -21.67 9.53
N THR A 11 -13.44 -21.47 10.69
CA THR A 11 -13.84 -20.15 11.20
C THR A 11 -12.65 -19.35 11.74
N SER A 12 -11.57 -20.01 12.19
CA SER A 12 -10.37 -19.32 12.71
C SER A 12 -9.59 -18.62 11.61
N GLN A 13 -9.40 -19.28 10.46
CA GLN A 13 -8.66 -18.72 9.32
C GLN A 13 -9.39 -17.53 8.68
N LEU A 14 -10.72 -17.54 8.67
CA LEU A 14 -11.53 -16.42 8.17
C LEU A 14 -11.46 -15.18 9.09
N ASN A 15 -11.23 -15.36 10.39
CA ASN A 15 -11.03 -14.26 11.33
C ASN A 15 -9.58 -13.72 11.30
N GLU A 16 -8.58 -14.57 11.04
CA GLU A 16 -7.18 -14.14 10.84
C GLU A 16 -7.00 -13.34 9.54
N LEU A 17 -7.78 -13.65 8.49
CA LEU A 17 -7.83 -12.87 7.25
C LEU A 17 -8.44 -11.47 7.43
N ARG A 18 -9.29 -11.26 8.46
CA ARG A 18 -10.02 -10.01 8.69
C ARG A 18 -9.35 -9.07 9.69
N ALA A 19 -8.30 -9.52 10.38
CA ALA A 19 -7.61 -8.74 11.40
C ALA A 19 -6.08 -8.81 11.28
N SER A 20 -5.55 -8.99 10.06
CA SER A 20 -4.11 -8.92 9.87
C SER A 20 -3.62 -7.50 10.21
N LYS A 21 -2.75 -7.41 11.22
CA LYS A 21 -2.01 -6.20 11.58
C LYS A 21 -0.96 -5.83 10.55
N ASP A 22 -0.71 -6.72 9.59
CA ASP A 22 0.30 -6.52 8.58
C ASP A 22 -0.11 -5.42 7.62
N ILE A 23 0.86 -4.57 7.32
CA ILE A 23 0.72 -3.49 6.35
C ILE A 23 1.59 -3.86 5.17
N PHE A 24 0.98 -3.85 3.99
CA PHE A 24 1.63 -4.11 2.73
C PHE A 24 1.83 -2.79 1.99
N LEU A 25 2.89 -2.72 1.20
CA LEU A 25 3.16 -1.62 0.29
C LEU A 25 3.21 -2.17 -1.13
N ARG A 26 2.48 -1.53 -2.03
CA ARG A 26 2.68 -1.66 -3.47
C ARG A 26 2.84 -0.30 -4.10
N THR A 27 3.34 -0.29 -5.32
CA THR A 27 3.51 0.92 -6.11
C THR A 27 2.75 0.85 -7.42
N GLU A 28 2.29 2.00 -7.90
CA GLU A 28 1.76 2.20 -9.24
C GLU A 28 2.43 3.42 -9.88
N ARG A 29 2.67 3.39 -11.18
CA ARG A 29 3.32 4.47 -11.95
C ARG A 29 2.45 4.95 -13.10
N TYR A 30 2.34 6.26 -13.22
CA TYR A 30 1.57 6.95 -14.26
C TYR A 30 2.41 8.02 -14.95
N PRO A 31 2.29 8.15 -16.28
CA PRO A 31 3.09 9.10 -17.03
C PRO A 31 2.49 10.48 -16.85
N ARG A 32 3.32 11.49 -16.58
CA ARG A 32 2.91 12.90 -16.54
C ARG A 32 3.69 13.65 -17.61
N PRO A 33 3.14 13.81 -18.82
CA PRO A 33 3.81 14.57 -19.87
C PRO A 33 4.10 16.01 -19.42
N PRO A 34 5.19 16.64 -19.90
CA PRO A 34 6.11 16.11 -20.92
C PRO A 34 7.27 15.28 -20.37
N TYR A 35 7.67 15.42 -19.10
CA TYR A 35 8.85 14.72 -18.55
C TYR A 35 8.76 14.42 -17.05
N SER A 36 7.56 14.12 -16.56
CA SER A 36 7.36 13.70 -15.17
C SER A 36 6.70 12.32 -15.08
N GLU A 37 6.83 11.71 -13.91
CA GLU A 37 6.19 10.46 -13.55
C GLU A 37 5.51 10.66 -12.20
N ALA A 38 4.28 10.20 -12.06
CA ALA A 38 3.61 10.07 -10.77
C ALA A 38 3.78 8.62 -10.26
N THR A 39 4.47 8.46 -9.14
CA THR A 39 4.55 7.20 -8.39
C THR A 39 3.61 7.26 -7.19
N TYR A 40 2.70 6.29 -7.13
CA TYR A 40 1.83 6.07 -5.98
C TYR A 40 2.41 4.96 -5.13
N TYR A 41 2.56 5.21 -3.84
CA TYR A 41 2.91 4.25 -2.81
C TYR A 41 1.64 3.97 -2.01
N ILE A 42 1.06 2.80 -2.23
CA ILE A 42 -0.26 2.40 -1.75
C ILE A 42 -0.06 1.46 -0.57
N TYR A 43 -0.50 1.89 0.61
CA TYR A 43 -0.39 1.14 1.85
C TYR A 43 -1.71 0.44 2.14
N GLU A 44 -1.66 -0.87 2.25
CA GLU A 44 -2.83 -1.73 2.41
C GLU A 44 -2.76 -2.50 3.74
N LYS A 45 -3.89 -2.60 4.44
CA LYS A 45 -4.04 -3.40 5.64
C LYS A 45 -5.35 -4.18 5.53
N SER A 46 -5.28 -5.50 5.68
CA SER A 46 -6.46 -6.38 5.51
C SER A 46 -7.23 -6.13 4.20
N GLY A 47 -6.50 -5.88 3.09
CA GLY A 47 -7.09 -5.63 1.77
C GLY A 47 -7.66 -4.23 1.55
N VAL A 48 -7.56 -3.33 2.54
CA VAL A 48 -8.06 -1.95 2.44
C VAL A 48 -6.88 -0.99 2.34
N VAL A 49 -6.91 -0.04 1.40
CA VAL A 49 -5.93 1.04 1.34
C VAL A 49 -6.14 1.97 2.54
N ILE A 50 -5.14 2.03 3.42
CA ILE A 50 -5.16 2.86 4.63
C ILE A 50 -4.44 4.19 4.43
N CYS A 51 -3.50 4.26 3.48
CA CYS A 51 -2.75 5.46 3.17
C CYS A 51 -2.24 5.42 1.73
N THR A 52 -2.15 6.58 1.10
CA THR A 52 -1.53 6.75 -0.20
C THR A 52 -0.54 7.91 -0.14
N LYS A 53 0.71 7.64 -0.53
CA LYS A 53 1.68 8.69 -0.86
C LYS A 53 1.73 8.79 -2.38
N MET A 54 1.52 9.98 -2.93
CA MET A 54 1.79 10.29 -4.32
C MET A 54 3.10 11.08 -4.39
N GLU A 55 3.98 10.71 -5.31
CA GLU A 55 5.25 11.38 -5.57
C GLU A 55 5.32 11.69 -7.06
N VAL A 56 5.45 12.96 -7.41
CA VAL A 56 5.63 13.40 -8.80
C VAL A 56 7.04 13.93 -8.94
N CYS A 57 7.86 13.28 -9.76
CA CYS A 57 9.24 13.71 -10.01
C CYS A 57 9.37 14.29 -11.43
N ASN A 58 10.09 15.40 -11.57
CA ASN A 58 10.45 15.97 -12.87
C ASN A 58 11.76 15.34 -13.41
N LYS A 59 12.13 15.67 -14.66
CA LYS A 59 13.38 15.20 -15.29
C LYS A 59 14.68 15.63 -14.61
N TYR A 60 14.62 16.61 -13.71
CA TYR A 60 15.77 17.11 -12.95
C TYR A 60 15.93 16.38 -11.60
N GLY A 61 14.97 15.50 -11.26
CA GLY A 61 14.97 14.78 -9.99
C GLY A 61 14.29 15.53 -8.85
N ASP A 62 13.65 16.68 -9.11
CA ASP A 62 12.84 17.35 -8.08
C ASP A 62 11.52 16.61 -7.95
N CYS A 63 11.24 16.14 -6.73
CA CYS A 63 10.07 15.36 -6.42
C CYS A 63 9.15 16.09 -5.43
N GLU A 64 7.88 16.21 -5.79
CA GLU A 64 6.83 16.69 -4.89
C GLU A 64 6.06 15.50 -4.33
N SER A 65 5.90 15.45 -3.00
CA SER A 65 5.18 14.38 -2.32
C SER A 65 3.89 14.88 -1.66
N GLN A 66 2.80 14.17 -1.91
CA GLN A 66 1.53 14.35 -1.22
C GLN A 66 1.17 13.09 -0.45
N TYR A 67 0.51 13.27 0.70
CA TYR A 67 0.09 12.17 1.57
C TYR A 67 -1.40 12.31 1.85
N LYS A 68 -2.15 11.24 1.62
CA LYS A 68 -3.59 11.17 1.84
C LYS A 68 -3.92 9.90 2.62
N GLN A 69 -4.81 10.03 3.59
CA GLN A 69 -5.35 8.88 4.29
C GLN A 69 -6.36 8.17 3.39
N GLY A 70 -6.29 6.85 3.32
CA GLY A 70 -7.13 6.03 2.44
C GLY A 70 -6.70 6.03 0.97
N VAL A 71 -7.63 5.61 0.11
CA VAL A 71 -7.46 5.59 -1.35
C VAL A 71 -7.35 7.03 -1.87
N TYR A 72 -6.31 7.30 -2.63
CA TYR A 72 -6.20 8.55 -3.38
C TYR A 72 -5.62 8.29 -4.76
N LYS A 73 -6.18 8.97 -5.75
CA LYS A 73 -5.64 9.07 -7.10
C LYS A 73 -5.90 10.47 -7.60
N ASP A 74 -4.88 11.10 -8.14
CA ASP A 74 -5.01 12.44 -8.69
C ASP A 74 -5.90 12.42 -9.94
N PRO A 75 -6.74 13.46 -10.17
CA PRO A 75 -7.70 13.46 -11.27
C PRO A 75 -7.09 13.25 -12.66
N GLU A 76 -5.87 13.70 -12.91
CA GLU A 76 -5.20 13.50 -14.20
C GLU A 76 -4.83 12.02 -14.40
N ASP A 77 -4.33 11.34 -13.36
CA ASP A 77 -3.99 9.91 -13.44
C ASP A 77 -5.24 9.02 -13.44
N ALA A 78 -6.32 9.47 -12.80
CA ALA A 78 -7.60 8.78 -12.83
C ALA A 78 -8.16 8.71 -14.25
N GLN A 79 -7.93 9.76 -15.06
CA GLN A 79 -8.33 9.83 -16.46
C GLN A 79 -7.38 9.06 -17.39
N ALA A 80 -6.09 8.96 -17.05
CA ALA A 80 -5.08 8.25 -17.84
C ALA A 80 -5.33 6.72 -17.93
N GLY A 81 -6.20 6.17 -17.08
CA GLY A 81 -6.57 4.75 -17.08
C GLY A 81 -5.68 3.90 -16.18
N ALA A 82 -5.19 2.78 -16.70
CA ALA A 82 -4.37 1.81 -15.95
C ALA A 82 -2.91 2.29 -15.80
N PRO A 83 -2.23 1.97 -14.69
CA PRO A 83 -0.81 2.27 -14.53
C PRO A 83 0.01 1.45 -15.53
N TYR A 84 1.09 2.02 -16.07
CA TYR A 84 2.00 1.25 -16.95
C TYR A 84 3.00 0.40 -16.16
N GLY A 85 3.12 0.63 -14.86
CA GLY A 85 3.97 -0.16 -13.98
C GLY A 85 3.33 -0.28 -12.61
N ALA A 86 3.25 -1.51 -12.11
CA ALA A 86 2.83 -1.79 -10.74
C ALA A 86 3.71 -2.87 -10.11
N THR A 87 3.81 -2.86 -8.78
CA THR A 87 4.47 -3.93 -8.02
C THR A 87 3.44 -4.75 -7.25
N SER A 88 3.76 -6.01 -6.98
CA SER A 88 2.96 -6.83 -6.06
C SER A 88 3.05 -6.25 -4.64
N PRO A 89 2.00 -6.38 -3.81
CA PRO A 89 2.07 -6.00 -2.40
C PRO A 89 3.21 -6.71 -1.68
N VAL A 90 4.08 -5.94 -1.05
CA VAL A 90 5.19 -6.44 -0.21
C VAL A 90 4.91 -6.11 1.24
N LEU A 91 5.05 -7.11 2.12
CA LEU A 91 4.93 -6.92 3.56
C LEU A 91 5.96 -5.89 4.04
N ILE A 92 5.50 -4.88 4.78
CA ILE A 92 6.39 -3.96 5.48
C ILE A 92 6.76 -4.59 6.84
N PRO A 93 8.03 -4.90 7.09
CA PRO A 93 8.46 -5.38 8.41
C PRO A 93 8.11 -4.39 9.51
N LYS A 94 7.73 -4.89 10.69
CA LYS A 94 7.23 -4.08 11.81
C LYS A 94 8.21 -2.97 12.20
N GLU A 95 9.50 -3.28 12.22
CA GLU A 95 10.60 -2.37 12.53
C GLU A 95 10.81 -1.27 11.47
N LYS A 96 10.24 -1.43 10.28
CA LYS A 96 10.28 -0.43 9.20
C LYS A 96 9.04 0.45 9.16
N LEU A 97 7.93 0.08 9.80
CA LEU A 97 6.67 0.83 9.73
C LEU A 97 6.84 2.31 10.13
N MET A 98 7.59 2.57 11.20
CA MET A 98 7.88 3.93 11.70
C MET A 98 8.78 4.74 10.75
N LYS A 99 9.33 4.15 9.70
CA LYS A 99 10.09 4.87 8.66
C LYS A 99 9.19 5.38 7.53
N HIS A 100 7.93 4.94 7.47
CA HIS A 100 6.99 5.36 6.44
C HIS A 100 6.21 6.59 6.87
N THR A 101 6.54 7.74 6.28
CA THR A 101 5.90 9.03 6.58
C THR A 101 4.38 9.00 6.43
N CYS A 102 3.85 8.29 5.42
CA CYS A 102 2.40 8.15 5.22
C CYS A 102 1.73 7.57 6.47
N LEU A 103 2.27 6.47 7.00
CA LEU A 103 1.69 5.79 8.15
C LEU A 103 1.82 6.61 9.44
N ASN A 104 2.96 7.27 9.64
CA ASN A 104 3.21 8.11 10.81
C ASN A 104 2.31 9.35 10.82
N LYS A 105 2.18 10.02 9.67
CA LYS A 105 1.44 11.28 9.54
C LYS A 105 -0.02 11.16 9.96
N PHE A 106 -0.60 9.97 9.78
CA PHE A 106 -1.99 9.68 10.14
C PHE A 106 -2.09 8.72 11.33
N SER A 107 -1.00 8.48 12.07
CA SER A 107 -0.97 7.60 13.25
C SER A 107 -1.54 6.19 13.00
N LEU A 108 -1.31 5.65 11.80
CA LEU A 108 -1.83 4.36 11.34
C LEU A 108 -0.98 3.17 11.80
N VAL A 109 0.16 3.45 12.44
CA VAL A 109 1.08 2.45 13.02
C VAL A 109 0.72 2.10 14.46
N SER A 110 -0.41 2.59 14.98
CA SER A 110 -0.77 2.41 16.39
C SER A 110 -1.03 0.93 16.73
N SER A 111 -0.11 0.41 17.56
CA SER A 111 -0.03 -0.88 18.29
C SER A 111 -0.90 -0.85 19.57
N PRO A 112 -1.15 -1.94 20.32
CA PRO A 112 -1.13 -3.39 20.07
C PRO A 112 -2.55 -3.98 19.85
#